data_AF-A0A1M5ZPN5-F1
#
_entry.id   AF-A0A1M5ZPN5-F1
#
_cell.length_a   1.000
_cell.length_b   1.000
_cell.length_c   1.000
_cell.angle_alpha   90.00
_cell.angle_beta   90.00
_cell.angle_gamma   90.00
#
_symmetry.space_group_name_H-M   'P 1'
#
loop_
_entity.id
_entity.type
_entity.pdbx_description
1 polymer ?
#
loop_
_entity_poly.entity_id
_entity_poly.type
_entity_poly.pdbx_seq_one_letter_code
_entity_poly.pdbx_strand_id
1 'polypeptide(L)'
;MEFEFRRDIQGSPSAQLSMGHEALGRFLTEELQQPATIQLVLSGLSQVQQGQQPRYQLQGSEQTLLLESDEALVEDHHLEHDRAAAEELEFALYDAEAMASCGLDDFENLLKQWLLFLQGH
;
A
#
# COMPACT_ATOMS: atom_id res chain seq x y z
N MET A 1 -9.08 0.36 -10.36
CA MET A 1 -7.81 1.12 -10.42
C MET A 1 -6.97 0.64 -11.61
N GLU A 2 -6.25 1.51 -12.31
CA GLU A 2 -5.32 1.11 -13.38
C GLU A 2 -3.87 1.09 -12.86
N PHE A 3 -3.07 0.14 -13.31
CA PHE A 3 -1.68 -0.02 -12.88
C PHE A 3 -0.80 -0.63 -13.97
N GLU A 4 0.50 -0.37 -13.86
CA GLU A 4 1.52 -0.92 -14.74
C GLU A 4 2.77 -1.27 -13.93
N PHE A 5 3.34 -2.46 -14.18
CA PHE A 5 4.58 -2.91 -13.55
C PHE A 5 5.74 -2.87 -14.54
N ARG A 6 6.90 -2.43 -14.06
CA ARG A 6 8.11 -2.30 -14.87
C ARG A 6 9.32 -2.82 -14.12
N ARG A 7 10.29 -3.33 -14.88
CA ARG A 7 11.66 -3.55 -14.38
C ARG A 7 12.57 -2.52 -15.02
N ASP A 8 13.41 -1.89 -14.21
CA ASP A 8 14.45 -1.00 -14.73
C ASP A 8 15.57 -1.82 -15.42
N ILE A 9 16.59 -1.12 -15.93
CA ILE A 9 17.74 -1.74 -16.58
C ILE A 9 18.57 -2.64 -15.65
N GLN A 10 18.43 -2.48 -14.32
CA GLN A 10 19.08 -3.29 -13.30
C GLN A 10 18.20 -4.47 -12.85
N GLY A 11 16.97 -4.56 -13.37
CA GLY A 11 15.99 -5.58 -13.02
C GLY A 11 15.13 -5.24 -11.80
N SER A 12 15.31 -4.04 -11.22
CA SER A 12 14.57 -3.58 -10.04
C SER A 12 13.10 -3.39 -10.42
N PRO A 13 12.16 -4.03 -9.69
CA PRO A 13 10.74 -3.93 -9.98
C PRO A 13 10.16 -2.61 -9.46
N SER A 14 9.21 -2.04 -10.20
CA SER A 14 8.46 -0.84 -9.79
C SER A 14 7.01 -0.93 -10.26
N ALA A 15 6.10 -0.33 -9.50
CA ALA A 15 4.67 -0.24 -9.79
C ALA A 15 4.26 1.22 -9.97
N GLN A 16 3.49 1.50 -11.03
CA GLN A 16 2.91 2.81 -11.30
C GLN A 16 1.40 2.68 -11.40
N LEU A 17 0.68 3.47 -10.61
CA LEU A 17 -0.76 3.43 -10.50
C LEU A 17 -1.38 4.74 -11.00
N SER A 18 -2.64 4.68 -11.42
CA SER A 18 -3.41 5.86 -11.85
C SER A 18 -3.54 6.91 -10.74
N MET A 19 -3.78 8.17 -11.13
CA MET A 19 -3.94 9.31 -10.21
C MET A 19 -4.85 9.00 -9.01
N GLY A 20 -4.44 9.44 -7.83
CA GLY A 20 -5.09 9.17 -6.53
C GLY A 20 -4.71 7.83 -5.91
N HIS A 21 -3.80 7.07 -6.52
CA HIS A 21 -3.33 5.77 -6.04
C HIS A 21 -1.80 5.65 -6.07
N GLU A 22 -1.09 6.76 -6.24
CA GLU A 22 0.37 6.80 -6.34
C GLU A 22 1.05 6.21 -5.10
N ALA A 23 0.52 6.48 -3.91
CA ALA A 23 1.05 5.94 -2.65
C ALA A 23 0.98 4.41 -2.58
N LEU A 24 -0.03 3.78 -3.17
CA LEU A 24 -0.11 2.31 -3.31
C LEU A 24 1.02 1.79 -4.21
N GLY A 25 1.32 2.49 -5.31
CA GLY A 25 2.40 2.11 -6.23
C GLY A 25 3.77 2.20 -5.59
N ARG A 26 4.00 3.26 -4.82
CA ARG A 26 5.19 3.43 -3.98
C ARG A 26 5.29 2.32 -2.94
N PHE A 27 4.21 2.01 -2.24
CA PHE A 27 4.18 0.93 -1.23
C PHE A 27 4.55 -0.42 -1.82
N LEU A 28 4.03 -0.76 -3.00
CA LEU A 28 4.43 -1.98 -3.70
C LEU A 28 5.94 -1.99 -4.03
N THR A 29 6.44 -0.85 -4.51
CA THR A 29 7.82 -0.69 -4.99
C THR A 29 8.82 -0.67 -3.83
N GLU A 30 8.50 -0.01 -2.74
CA GLU A 30 9.42 0.31 -1.64
C GLU A 30 9.32 -0.75 -0.52
N GLU A 31 8.10 -1.17 -0.15
CA GLU A 31 7.86 -2.01 1.03
C GLU A 31 7.60 -3.49 0.67
N LEU A 32 7.02 -3.77 -0.51
CA LEU A 32 6.58 -5.13 -0.89
C LEU A 32 7.43 -5.80 -1.99
N GLN A 33 8.75 -5.82 -1.85
CA GLN A 33 9.61 -6.51 -2.83
C GLN A 33 9.78 -8.01 -2.57
N GLN A 34 9.42 -8.50 -1.39
CA GLN A 34 9.61 -9.89 -1.00
C GLN A 34 8.31 -10.70 -1.13
N PRO A 35 8.31 -11.80 -1.91
CA PRO A 35 7.14 -12.68 -2.05
C PRO A 35 6.55 -13.15 -0.71
N ALA A 36 7.40 -13.42 0.28
CA ALA A 36 6.96 -13.82 1.61
C ALA A 36 6.15 -12.73 2.33
N THR A 37 6.58 -11.47 2.23
CA THR A 37 5.85 -10.33 2.82
C THR A 37 4.49 -10.15 2.15
N ILE A 38 4.42 -10.26 0.82
CA ILE A 38 3.16 -10.15 0.08
C ILE A 38 2.18 -11.26 0.51
N GLN A 39 2.67 -12.49 0.66
CA GLN A 39 1.86 -13.62 1.13
C GLN A 39 1.31 -13.41 2.56
N LEU A 40 2.09 -12.77 3.44
CA LEU A 40 1.62 -12.40 4.78
C LEU A 40 0.51 -11.35 4.70
N VAL A 41 0.65 -10.33 3.86
CA VAL A 41 -0.38 -9.31 3.64
C VAL A 41 -1.65 -9.93 3.07
N LEU A 42 -1.54 -10.78 2.04
CA LEU A 42 -2.69 -11.52 1.47
C LEU A 42 -3.40 -12.38 2.53
N SER A 43 -2.64 -13.00 3.41
CA SER A 43 -3.21 -13.79 4.52
C SER A 43 -3.92 -12.92 5.56
N GLY A 44 -3.38 -11.73 5.86
CA GLY A 44 -4.01 -10.74 6.73
C GLY A 44 -5.30 -10.19 6.13
N LEU A 45 -5.25 -9.82 4.85
CA LEU A 45 -6.40 -9.39 4.06
C LEU A 45 -7.53 -10.43 4.08
N SER A 46 -7.19 -11.70 3.84
CA SER A 46 -8.18 -12.78 3.85
C SER A 46 -8.84 -12.97 5.22
N GLN A 47 -8.09 -12.81 6.31
CA GLN A 47 -8.65 -12.84 7.67
C GLN A 47 -9.62 -11.67 7.93
N VAL A 48 -9.30 -10.47 7.43
CA VAL A 48 -10.19 -9.30 7.53
C VAL A 48 -11.48 -9.51 6.74
N GLN A 49 -11.38 -9.92 5.46
CA GLN A 49 -12.54 -10.21 4.61
C GLN A 49 -13.46 -11.30 5.20
N GLN A 50 -12.89 -12.31 5.86
CA GLN A 50 -13.65 -13.39 6.49
C GLN A 50 -14.23 -12.99 7.86
N GLY A 51 -13.99 -11.76 8.32
CA GLY A 51 -14.42 -11.28 9.65
C GLY A 51 -13.73 -11.98 10.81
N GLN A 52 -12.59 -12.63 10.58
CA GLN A 52 -11.80 -13.29 11.63
C GLN A 52 -11.03 -12.28 12.47
N GLN A 53 -10.62 -11.16 11.86
CA GLN A 53 -10.04 -10.02 12.54
C GLN A 53 -10.70 -8.72 12.04
N PRO A 54 -10.91 -7.72 12.90
CA PRO A 54 -11.51 -6.46 12.49
C PRO A 54 -10.59 -5.62 11.60
N ARG A 55 -9.27 -5.81 11.76
CA ARG A 55 -8.24 -5.07 11.03
C ARG A 55 -6.93 -5.83 10.92
N TYR A 56 -6.13 -5.47 9.92
CA TYR A 56 -4.73 -5.87 9.78
C TYR A 56 -3.88 -4.64 9.51
N GLN A 57 -2.67 -4.60 10.07
CA GLN A 57 -1.73 -3.50 9.85
C GLN A 57 -0.33 -4.05 9.57
N LEU A 58 0.34 -3.47 8.58
CA LEU A 58 1.75 -3.68 8.30
C LEU A 58 2.47 -2.33 8.38
N GLN A 59 3.37 -2.20 9.34
CA GLN A 59 4.24 -1.03 9.47
C GLN A 59 5.52 -1.27 8.65
N GLY A 60 5.67 -0.51 7.55
CA GLY A 60 6.87 -0.50 6.71
C GLY A 60 7.94 0.45 7.23
N SER A 61 8.95 0.71 6.41
CA SER A 61 9.98 1.73 6.70
C SER A 61 9.43 3.15 6.55
N GLU A 62 8.84 3.45 5.40
CA GLU A 62 8.39 4.79 5.01
C GLU A 62 6.87 4.86 4.90
N GLN A 63 6.18 3.71 4.90
CA GLN A 63 4.73 3.66 4.71
C GLN A 63 4.07 2.62 5.61
N THR A 64 2.84 2.90 6.03
CA THR A 64 1.99 1.97 6.78
C THR A 64 0.81 1.53 5.92
N LEU A 65 0.54 0.23 5.92
CA LEU A 65 -0.67 -0.36 5.36
C LEU A 65 -1.66 -0.67 6.47
N LEU A 66 -2.92 -0.28 6.26
CA LEU A 66 -4.06 -0.59 7.10
C LEU A 66 -5.16 -1.25 6.27
N LEU A 67 -5.67 -2.38 6.72
CA LEU A 67 -6.78 -3.11 6.11
C LEU A 67 -7.94 -3.17 7.10
N GLU A 68 -9.09 -2.58 6.76
CA GLU A 68 -10.25 -2.52 7.64
C GLU A 68 -11.56 -2.63 6.86
N SER A 69 -12.50 -3.44 7.36
CA SER A 69 -13.86 -3.62 6.82
C SER A 69 -13.91 -4.04 5.34
N ASP A 70 -13.72 -3.09 4.42
CA ASP A 70 -13.75 -3.26 2.96
C ASP A 70 -12.73 -2.36 2.23
N GLU A 71 -11.84 -1.68 2.98
CA GLU A 71 -10.85 -0.75 2.44
C GLU A 71 -9.41 -1.16 2.81
N ALA A 72 -8.50 -0.98 1.85
CA ALA A 72 -7.07 -0.95 2.05
C ALA A 72 -6.58 0.49 1.96
N LEU A 73 -5.86 0.94 2.97
CA LEU A 73 -5.29 2.28 3.10
C LEU A 73 -3.78 2.19 3.23
N VAL A 74 -3.07 2.99 2.44
CA VAL A 74 -1.63 3.22 2.59
C VAL A 74 -1.40 4.67 2.97
N GLU A 75 -0.59 4.88 4.01
CA GLU A 75 -0.18 6.18 4.51
C GLU A 75 1.34 6.30 4.53
N ASP A 76 1.88 7.40 4.03
CA ASP A 76 3.30 7.72 4.09
C ASP A 76 3.68 8.35 5.44
N HIS A 77 4.82 7.94 5.99
CA HIS A 77 5.35 8.43 7.26
C HIS A 77 5.85 9.87 7.18
N HIS A 78 5.99 10.48 6.00
CA HIS A 78 6.34 11.91 5.85
C HIS A 78 5.37 12.85 6.60
N LEU A 79 4.15 12.40 6.90
CA LEU A 79 3.20 13.14 7.74
C LEU A 79 3.53 13.10 9.24
N GLU A 80 4.48 12.27 9.70
CA GLU A 80 4.79 12.12 11.12
C GLU A 80 5.90 13.06 11.63
N HIS A 81 6.83 13.50 10.76
CA HIS A 81 7.91 14.40 11.18
C HIS A 81 7.46 15.85 11.43
N ASP A 82 6.24 16.23 11.03
CA ASP A 82 5.63 17.54 11.31
C ASP A 82 4.45 17.47 12.32
N ARG A 83 4.05 16.27 12.77
CA ARG A 83 2.92 16.08 13.71
C ARG A 83 3.22 16.53 15.14
N ALA A 84 4.48 16.74 15.50
CA ALA A 84 4.84 17.35 16.78
C ALA A 84 4.72 18.89 16.77
N ALA A 85 4.47 19.52 15.61
CA ALA A 85 4.33 20.97 15.47
C ALA A 85 2.90 21.43 15.09
N ALA A 86 2.01 20.50 14.73
CA ALA A 86 0.72 20.81 14.12
C ALA A 86 -0.50 20.55 15.03
N GLU A 87 -0.44 20.92 16.31
CA GLU A 87 -1.65 21.02 17.16
C GLU A 87 -2.52 22.25 16.84
N GLU A 88 -2.15 23.10 15.87
CA GLU A 88 -2.85 24.38 15.60
C GLU A 88 -3.44 24.58 14.19
N LEU A 89 -3.44 23.59 13.29
CA LEU A 89 -4.07 23.79 11.98
C LEU A 89 -5.04 22.66 11.62
N GLU A 90 -6.33 22.99 11.65
CA GLU A 90 -7.48 22.24 11.08
C GLU A 90 -7.37 22.06 9.54
N PHE A 91 -6.18 22.25 8.98
CA PHE A 91 -5.80 22.20 7.57
C PHE A 91 -4.38 21.61 7.43
N ALA A 92 -4.07 20.50 8.10
CA ALA A 92 -3.01 19.63 7.60
C ALA A 92 -3.41 19.26 6.17
N LEU A 93 -2.72 19.86 5.19
CA LEU A 93 -2.90 19.54 3.79
C LEU A 93 -2.72 18.04 3.66
N TYR A 94 -3.82 17.30 3.50
CA TYR A 94 -3.76 15.93 3.01
C TYR A 94 -3.15 16.06 1.62
N ASP A 95 -1.84 15.87 1.55
CA ASP A 95 -1.19 15.68 0.28
C ASP A 95 -1.80 14.40 -0.28
N ALA A 96 -2.59 14.52 -1.35
CA ALA A 96 -3.23 13.39 -2.00
C ALA A 96 -2.19 12.37 -2.50
N GLU A 97 -0.91 12.74 -2.56
CA GLU A 97 0.21 11.86 -2.87
C GLU A 97 0.77 11.11 -1.64
N ALA A 98 0.44 11.54 -0.42
CA ALA A 98 0.90 10.92 0.84
C ALA A 98 -0.03 9.81 1.37
N MET A 99 -1.22 9.67 0.80
CA MET A 99 -2.20 8.67 1.21
C MET A 99 -2.97 8.17 -0.01
N ALA A 100 -3.23 6.86 -0.06
CA ALA A 100 -4.12 6.29 -1.07
C ALA A 100 -4.93 5.14 -0.47
N SER A 101 -6.20 5.03 -0.89
CA SER A 101 -7.05 3.90 -0.52
C SER A 101 -7.71 3.26 -1.74
N CYS A 102 -8.07 1.99 -1.59
CA CYS A 102 -8.90 1.26 -2.55
C CYS A 102 -9.67 0.15 -1.84
N GLY A 103 -10.65 -0.47 -2.52
CA GLY A 103 -11.39 -1.60 -1.97
C GLY A 103 -10.49 -2.82 -1.73
N LEU A 104 -10.83 -3.68 -0.77
CA LEU A 104 -10.03 -4.88 -0.47
C LEU A 104 -9.90 -5.84 -1.66
N ASP A 105 -10.94 -5.97 -2.50
CA ASP A 105 -10.90 -6.84 -3.70
C ASP A 105 -9.93 -6.29 -4.76
N ASP A 106 -9.98 -4.98 -5.04
CA ASP A 106 -9.02 -4.30 -5.92
C ASP A 106 -7.59 -4.45 -5.39
N PHE A 107 -7.38 -4.26 -4.09
CA PHE A 107 -6.08 -4.39 -3.46
C PHE A 107 -5.55 -5.84 -3.49
N GLU A 108 -6.40 -6.83 -3.23
CA GLU A 108 -6.06 -8.25 -3.31
C GLU A 108 -5.64 -8.63 -4.74
N ASN A 109 -6.38 -8.16 -5.74
CA ASN A 109 -6.03 -8.37 -7.14
C ASN A 109 -4.69 -7.71 -7.49
N LEU A 110 -4.46 -6.47 -7.05
CA LEU A 110 -3.18 -5.77 -7.22
C LEU A 110 -2.02 -6.57 -6.62
N LEU A 111 -2.14 -7.03 -5.38
CA LEU A 111 -1.10 -7.81 -4.68
C LEU A 111 -0.79 -9.15 -5.38
N LYS A 112 -1.83 -9.85 -5.87
CA LYS A 112 -1.65 -11.09 -6.63
C LYS A 112 -0.90 -10.85 -7.94
N GLN A 113 -1.29 -9.81 -8.68
CA GLN A 113 -0.63 -9.42 -9.94
C GLN A 113 0.82 -9.00 -9.69
N TRP A 114 1.07 -8.23 -8.62
CA TRP A 114 2.42 -7.82 -8.22
C TRP A 114 3.30 -9.02 -7.86
N LEU A 115 2.76 -9.97 -7.08
CA LEU A 115 3.47 -11.20 -6.73
C LEU A 115 3.86 -12.02 -7.96
N LEU A 116 2.94 -12.18 -8.92
CA LEU A 116 3.21 -12.88 -10.18
C LEU A 116 4.32 -12.19 -10.96
N PHE A 117 4.25 -10.86 -11.09
CA PHE A 117 5.26 -10.05 -11.75
C PHE A 117 6.64 -10.21 -11.12
N LEU A 118 6.73 -10.21 -9.78
CA LEU A 118 7.99 -10.42 -9.06
C LEU A 118 8.59 -11.80 -9.31
N GLN A 119 7.75 -12.83 -9.44
CA GLN A 119 8.15 -14.20 -9.72
C GLN A 119 8.54 -14.45 -11.19
N GLY A 120 8.38 -13.45 -12.06
CA GLY A 120 8.77 -13.53 -13.47
C GLY A 120 7.68 -14.09 -14.39
N HIS A 121 6.41 -13.99 -13.97
CA HIS A 121 5.24 -14.32 -14.78
C HIS A 121 4.57 -13.08 -15.35
#